data_AF-A0A2V5LG94-F1
#
_entry.id   AF-A0A2V5LG94-F1
#
_cell.length_a   1.000
_cell.length_b   1.000
_cell.length_c   1.000
_cell.angle_alpha   90.00
_cell.angle_beta   90.00
_cell.angle_gamma   90.00
#
_symmetry.space_group_name_H-M   'P 1'
#
loop_
_entity.id
_entity.type
_entity.pdbx_description
1 polymer ?
#
loop_
_entity_poly.entity_id
_entity_poly.type
_entity_poly.pdbx_seq_one_letter_code
_entity_poly.pdbx_strand_id
1 'polypeptide(L)'
;MNKKRQFSNRTDRKTTRFHSPLTTLIICLFFVAISLAVFGQTIRYDFVNFDDDLYVYNAPVIKAGITIQGLALAVTAPHARNWHPLTTISHMLDCQLYGLKASGHHGTNVLLHTIAVLLLFFVLRQMTSAVWKSAIVATLFAIHPL
;
A
#
# COMPACT_ATOMS: atom_id res chain seq x y z
N MET A 1 33.47 59.70 -1.11
CA MET A 1 32.16 59.47 -1.76
C MET A 1 32.27 58.29 -2.71
N ASN A 2 31.29 57.38 -2.66
CA ASN A 2 30.95 56.33 -3.64
C ASN A 2 31.53 54.90 -3.53
N LYS A 3 30.79 54.12 -2.72
CA LYS A 3 30.53 52.67 -2.72
C LYS A 3 30.67 51.99 -4.10
N LYS A 4 31.60 51.04 -4.23
CA LYS A 4 31.41 49.88 -5.12
C LYS A 4 30.72 48.77 -4.34
N ARG A 5 29.43 48.60 -4.60
CA ARG A 5 28.58 47.51 -4.09
C ARG A 5 29.20 46.17 -4.50
N GLN A 6 29.69 45.42 -3.52
CA GLN A 6 29.89 43.99 -3.69
C GLN A 6 28.49 43.35 -3.83
N PHE A 7 28.15 42.94 -5.03
CA PHE A 7 27.00 42.06 -5.24
C PHE A 7 27.33 40.74 -4.56
N SER A 8 26.71 40.53 -3.40
CA SER A 8 26.71 39.28 -2.66
C SER A 8 26.09 38.21 -3.55
N ASN A 9 26.93 37.35 -4.13
CA ASN A 9 26.52 36.08 -4.74
C ASN A 9 25.99 35.16 -3.62
N ARG A 10 24.70 35.31 -3.30
CA ARG A 10 23.92 34.33 -2.53
C ARG A 10 22.65 34.02 -3.32
N THR A 11 22.81 33.29 -4.42
CA THR A 11 21.72 32.53 -5.00
C THR A 11 21.82 31.12 -4.47
N ASP A 12 20.84 30.80 -3.62
CA ASP A 12 20.52 29.51 -3.04
C ASP A 12 20.96 28.32 -3.89
N ARG A 13 22.04 27.64 -3.47
CA ARG A 13 22.17 26.22 -3.75
C ARG A 13 21.07 25.53 -2.94
N LYS A 14 19.92 25.28 -3.58
CA LYS A 14 18.97 24.24 -3.14
C LYS A 14 19.76 22.94 -3.06
N THR A 15 20.30 22.66 -1.89
CA THR A 15 20.96 21.41 -1.58
C THR A 15 19.87 20.36 -1.62
N THR A 16 19.82 19.60 -2.70
CA THR A 16 19.20 18.28 -2.71
C THR A 16 19.95 17.48 -1.64
N ARG A 17 19.45 17.51 -0.40
CA ARG A 17 19.99 16.67 0.68
C ARG A 17 19.70 15.24 0.29
N PHE A 18 20.70 14.55 -0.26
CA PHE A 18 20.69 13.11 -0.33
C PHE A 18 20.62 12.60 1.12
N HIS A 19 19.46 12.03 1.48
CA HIS A 19 19.27 11.42 2.79
C HIS A 19 20.08 10.12 2.87
N SER A 20 20.69 9.88 4.02
CA SER A 20 21.49 8.68 4.24
C SER A 20 20.63 7.41 4.10
N PRO A 21 21.22 6.27 3.69
CA PRO A 21 20.51 4.99 3.63
C PRO A 21 19.87 4.62 4.96
N LEU A 22 20.53 4.94 6.08
CA LEU A 22 19.97 4.75 7.43
C LEU A 22 18.67 5.53 7.66
N THR A 23 18.59 6.79 7.20
CA THR A 23 17.36 7.59 7.31
C THR A 23 16.21 6.93 6.53
N THR A 24 16.51 6.44 5.32
CA THR A 24 15.52 5.76 4.48
C THR A 24 15.02 4.48 5.17
N LEU A 25 15.94 3.69 5.74
CA LEU A 25 15.60 2.47 6.46
C LEU A 25 14.69 2.75 7.67
N ILE A 26 15.03 3.77 8.47
CA ILE A 26 14.21 4.17 9.63
C ILE A 26 12.80 4.56 9.20
N ILE A 27 12.67 5.33 8.11
CA ILE A 27 11.37 5.71 7.56
C ILE A 27 10.57 4.48 7.11
N CYS A 28 11.20 3.52 6.42
CA CYS A 28 10.52 2.29 6.01
C CYS A 28 10.08 1.44 7.22
N LEU A 29 10.94 1.28 8.24
CA LEU A 29 10.60 0.56 9.47
C LEU A 29 9.45 1.24 10.21
N PHE A 30 9.43 2.57 10.23
CA PHE A 30 8.32 3.34 10.78
C PHE A 30 7.01 3.04 10.02
N PHE A 31 7.02 2.99 8.69
CA PHE A 31 5.82 2.67 7.91
C PHE A 31 5.30 1.25 8.14
N VAL A 32 6.20 0.27 8.25
CA VAL A 32 5.82 -1.09 8.65
C VAL A 32 5.18 -1.09 10.03
N ALA A 33 5.83 -0.43 11.01
CA ALA A 33 5.35 -0.39 12.39
C ALA A 33 3.98 0.28 12.52
N ILE A 34 3.76 1.44 11.87
CA ILE A 34 2.48 2.16 11.98
C ILE A 34 1.34 1.42 11.27
N SER A 35 1.61 0.81 10.11
CA SER A 35 0.60 0.02 9.38
C SER A 35 0.14 -1.18 10.22
N LEU A 36 1.09 -1.87 10.88
CA LEU A 36 0.79 -2.95 11.81
C LEU A 36 0.09 -2.46 13.08
N ALA A 37 0.45 -1.30 13.61
CA ALA A 37 -0.18 -0.75 14.81
C ALA A 37 -1.66 -0.39 14.57
N VAL A 38 -2.00 0.16 13.40
CA VAL A 38 -3.37 0.56 13.05
C VAL A 38 -4.21 -0.65 12.61
N PHE A 39 -3.68 -1.44 11.66
CA PHE A 39 -4.45 -2.48 10.99
C PHE A 39 -4.11 -3.91 11.43
N GLY A 40 -3.04 -4.14 12.18
CA GLY A 40 -2.66 -5.51 12.60
C GLY A 40 -3.72 -6.20 13.47
N GLN A 41 -4.56 -5.42 14.17
CA GLN A 41 -5.70 -5.95 14.91
C GLN A 41 -6.75 -6.64 14.02
N THR A 42 -6.85 -6.29 12.74
CA THR A 42 -7.86 -6.86 11.81
C THR A 42 -7.64 -8.33 11.55
N ILE A 43 -6.42 -8.84 11.72
CA ILE A 43 -6.09 -10.26 11.62
C ILE A 43 -6.90 -11.09 12.63
N ARG A 44 -7.40 -10.49 13.71
CA ARG A 44 -8.21 -11.15 14.73
C ARG A 44 -9.71 -11.01 14.50
N TYR A 45 -10.13 -10.25 13.51
CA TYR A 45 -11.54 -10.06 13.18
C TYR A 45 -12.03 -11.16 12.23
N ASP A 46 -13.33 -11.42 12.31
CA ASP A 46 -14.04 -12.27 11.37
C ASP A 46 -14.46 -11.46 10.14
N PHE A 47 -14.89 -12.16 9.08
CA PHE A 47 -15.50 -11.52 7.93
C PHE A 47 -16.73 -10.69 8.34
N VAL A 48 -16.91 -9.57 7.66
CA VAL A 48 -18.03 -8.65 7.90
C VAL A 48 -19.09 -8.87 6.82
N ASN A 49 -20.36 -8.85 7.21
CA ASN A 49 -21.49 -8.98 6.29
C ASN A 49 -21.78 -7.64 5.57
N PHE A 50 -20.81 -7.19 4.76
CA PHE A 50 -20.94 -5.99 3.93
C PHE A 50 -20.72 -6.34 2.46
N ASP A 51 -19.56 -6.90 2.15
CA ASP A 51 -19.18 -7.30 0.78
C ASP A 51 -18.36 -8.60 0.72
N ASP A 52 -17.83 -9.09 1.86
CA ASP A 52 -17.06 -10.33 1.94
C ASP A 52 -17.82 -11.56 1.42
N ASP A 53 -19.16 -11.55 1.50
CA ASP A 53 -19.99 -12.61 0.92
C ASP A 53 -19.82 -12.63 -0.60
N LEU A 54 -19.97 -11.49 -1.25
CA LEU A 54 -19.84 -11.37 -2.70
C LEU A 54 -18.41 -11.64 -3.16
N TYR A 55 -17.41 -11.18 -2.40
CA TYR A 55 -16.02 -11.23 -2.83
C TYR A 55 -15.30 -12.53 -2.49
N VAL A 56 -15.66 -13.19 -1.39
CA VAL A 56 -14.88 -14.30 -0.81
C VAL A 56 -15.75 -15.53 -0.59
N TYR A 57 -16.66 -15.48 0.39
CA TYR A 57 -17.28 -16.70 0.92
C TYR A 57 -18.64 -17.04 0.33
N ASN A 58 -19.13 -16.33 -0.68
CA ASN A 58 -20.26 -16.76 -1.52
C ASN A 58 -19.90 -16.79 -3.01
N ALA A 59 -18.60 -16.89 -3.32
CA ALA A 59 -18.08 -16.95 -4.68
C ALA A 59 -17.38 -18.31 -4.96
N PRO A 60 -18.08 -19.31 -5.51
CA PRO A 60 -17.54 -20.67 -5.67
C PRO A 60 -16.23 -20.75 -6.47
N VAL A 61 -16.10 -19.93 -7.52
CA VAL A 61 -14.89 -19.86 -8.35
C VAL A 61 -13.69 -19.33 -7.55
N ILE A 62 -13.93 -18.41 -6.62
CA ILE A 62 -12.89 -17.81 -5.78
C ILE A 62 -12.46 -18.77 -4.68
N LYS A 63 -13.45 -19.39 -4.01
CA LYS A 63 -13.21 -20.42 -3.00
C LYS A 63 -12.40 -21.61 -3.51
N ALA A 64 -12.54 -21.94 -4.80
CA ALA A 64 -11.82 -23.04 -5.42
C ALA A 64 -10.30 -22.80 -5.53
N GLY A 65 -9.83 -21.58 -5.24
CA GLY A 65 -8.43 -21.23 -5.36
C GLY A 65 -8.00 -20.95 -6.80
N ILE A 66 -6.68 -20.91 -7.05
CA ILE A 66 -6.13 -20.66 -8.39
C ILE A 66 -6.41 -21.87 -9.29
N THR A 67 -7.31 -21.67 -10.25
CA THR A 67 -7.64 -22.63 -11.31
C THR A 67 -7.54 -21.94 -12.66
N ILE A 68 -7.29 -22.69 -13.74
CA ILE A 68 -7.23 -22.13 -15.10
C ILE A 68 -8.56 -21.44 -15.45
N GLN A 69 -9.67 -22.08 -15.11
CA GLN A 69 -11.02 -21.55 -15.31
C GLN A 69 -11.23 -20.26 -14.49
N GLY A 70 -10.81 -20.25 -13.22
CA GLY A 70 -10.95 -19.07 -12.37
C GLY A 70 -10.07 -17.91 -12.84
N LEU A 71 -8.84 -18.16 -13.30
CA LEU A 71 -7.98 -17.12 -13.89
C LEU A 71 -8.60 -16.53 -15.17
N ALA A 72 -9.15 -17.38 -16.03
CA ALA A 72 -9.86 -16.92 -17.23
C ALA A 72 -11.08 -16.06 -16.85
N LEU A 73 -11.88 -16.49 -15.87
CA LEU A 73 -13.03 -15.73 -15.40
C LEU A 73 -12.62 -14.41 -14.74
N ALA A 74 -11.56 -14.37 -13.94
CA ALA A 74 -11.07 -13.16 -13.30
C ALA A 74 -10.73 -12.06 -14.31
N VAL A 75 -10.20 -12.42 -15.49
CA VAL A 75 -9.84 -11.46 -16.53
C VAL A 75 -10.97 -11.16 -17.52
N THR A 76 -11.96 -12.04 -17.67
CA THR A 76 -13.01 -11.90 -18.69
C THR A 76 -14.36 -11.46 -18.16
N ALA A 77 -14.64 -11.66 -16.88
CA ALA A 77 -15.97 -11.43 -16.30
C ALA A 77 -15.89 -10.50 -15.08
N PRO A 78 -16.94 -9.69 -14.84
CA PRO A 78 -17.05 -8.95 -13.59
C PRO A 78 -17.29 -9.89 -12.40
N HIS A 79 -16.63 -9.60 -11.29
CA HIS A 79 -16.79 -10.24 -9.98
C HIS A 79 -17.38 -9.22 -9.00
N ALA A 80 -18.41 -9.60 -8.23
CA ALA A 80 -19.10 -8.69 -7.32
C ALA A 80 -19.49 -7.33 -7.97
N ARG A 81 -20.07 -7.40 -9.18
CA ARG A 81 -20.51 -6.25 -10.00
C ARG A 81 -19.41 -5.33 -10.53
N ASN A 82 -18.15 -5.73 -10.43
CA ASN A 82 -17.01 -4.89 -10.82
C ASN A 82 -15.96 -5.73 -11.56
N TRP A 83 -15.10 -5.09 -12.37
CA TRP A 83 -14.01 -5.78 -13.06
C TRP A 83 -12.66 -5.39 -12.45
N HIS A 84 -12.09 -6.29 -11.65
CA HIS A 84 -10.79 -6.12 -10.98
C HIS A 84 -10.07 -7.48 -10.91
N PRO A 85 -9.38 -7.86 -12.00
CA PRO A 85 -8.76 -9.18 -12.12
C PRO A 85 -7.72 -9.44 -11.04
N LEU A 86 -6.89 -8.45 -10.69
CA LEU A 86 -5.85 -8.63 -9.67
C LEU A 86 -6.43 -8.89 -8.28
N THR A 87 -7.48 -8.15 -7.90
CA THR A 87 -8.18 -8.36 -6.62
C THR A 87 -8.83 -9.75 -6.59
N THR A 88 -9.49 -10.13 -7.68
CA THR A 88 -10.11 -11.45 -7.82
C THR A 88 -9.08 -12.58 -7.66
N ILE A 89 -7.93 -12.46 -8.32
CA ILE A 89 -6.83 -13.43 -8.23
C ILE A 89 -6.22 -13.43 -6.82
N SER A 90 -6.12 -12.28 -6.15
CA SER A 90 -5.64 -12.21 -4.76
C SER A 90 -6.55 -13.01 -3.82
N HIS A 91 -7.87 -12.83 -3.92
CA HIS A 91 -8.81 -13.61 -3.11
C HIS A 91 -8.77 -15.11 -3.43
N MET A 92 -8.55 -15.49 -4.68
CA MET A 92 -8.34 -16.90 -5.05
C MET A 92 -7.09 -17.45 -4.37
N LEU A 93 -5.98 -16.71 -4.39
CA LEU A 93 -4.75 -17.10 -3.71
C LEU A 93 -4.97 -17.21 -2.19
N ASP A 94 -5.66 -16.26 -1.58
CA ASP A 94 -5.95 -16.27 -0.15
C ASP A 94 -6.84 -17.46 0.23
N CYS A 95 -7.87 -17.77 -0.57
CA CYS A 95 -8.68 -18.99 -0.40
C CYS A 95 -7.83 -20.27 -0.52
N GLN A 96 -6.87 -20.31 -1.43
CA GLN A 96 -5.99 -21.46 -1.61
C GLN A 96 -5.02 -21.66 -0.44
N LEU A 97 -4.48 -20.57 0.12
CA LEU A 97 -3.50 -20.63 1.20
C LEU A 97 -4.16 -20.76 2.58
N TYR A 98 -5.27 -20.07 2.81
CA TYR A 98 -5.87 -19.90 4.13
C TYR A 98 -7.27 -20.53 4.25
N GLY A 99 -7.89 -20.93 3.14
CA GLY A 99 -9.30 -21.28 3.10
C GLY A 99 -10.16 -20.07 3.43
N LEU A 100 -11.28 -20.30 4.13
CA LEU A 100 -12.17 -19.23 4.61
C LEU A 100 -11.80 -18.72 6.01
N LYS A 101 -10.50 -18.66 6.33
CA LYS A 101 -10.02 -18.08 7.59
C LYS A 101 -9.78 -16.58 7.39
N ALA A 102 -10.72 -15.74 7.85
CA ALA A 102 -10.66 -14.28 7.73
C ALA A 102 -9.30 -13.69 8.12
N SER A 103 -8.67 -14.23 9.17
CA SER A 103 -7.34 -13.83 9.63
C SER A 103 -6.27 -13.81 8.53
N GLY A 104 -6.28 -14.81 7.63
CA GLY A 104 -5.32 -14.91 6.53
C GLY A 104 -5.55 -13.83 5.48
N HIS A 105 -6.82 -13.63 5.09
CA HIS A 105 -7.23 -12.61 4.11
C HIS A 105 -6.93 -11.20 4.61
N HIS A 106 -7.23 -10.91 5.89
CA HIS A 106 -6.86 -9.65 6.53
C HIS A 106 -5.33 -9.48 6.59
N GLY A 107 -4.58 -10.55 6.86
CA GLY A 107 -3.12 -10.55 6.81
C GLY A 107 -2.57 -10.13 5.43
N THR A 108 -3.11 -10.70 4.35
CA THR A 108 -2.77 -10.31 2.98
C THR A 108 -3.07 -8.84 2.73
N ASN A 109 -4.24 -8.33 3.12
CA ASN A 109 -4.60 -6.93 2.95
C ASN A 109 -3.65 -5.98 3.71
N VAL A 110 -3.29 -6.30 4.96
CA VAL A 110 -2.32 -5.50 5.75
C VAL A 110 -0.94 -5.49 5.08
N LEU A 111 -0.51 -6.63 4.54
CA LEU A 111 0.76 -6.73 3.81
C LEU A 111 0.74 -5.88 2.53
N LEU A 112 -0.30 -6.01 1.71
CA LEU A 112 -0.45 -5.25 0.47
C LEU A 112 -0.53 -3.75 0.73
N HIS A 113 -1.28 -3.32 1.75
CA HIS A 113 -1.32 -1.91 2.15
C HIS A 113 0.04 -1.39 2.60
N THR A 114 0.77 -2.17 3.41
CA THR A 114 2.12 -1.79 3.85
C THR A 114 3.07 -1.62 2.66
N ILE A 115 2.99 -2.53 1.67
CA ILE A 115 3.76 -2.41 0.43
C ILE A 115 3.34 -1.15 -0.34
N ALA A 116 2.05 -0.86 -0.45
CA ALA A 116 1.54 0.34 -1.13
C ALA A 116 2.04 1.63 -0.46
N VAL A 117 2.04 1.72 0.88
CA VAL A 117 2.61 2.85 1.64
C VAL A 117 4.09 3.05 1.30
N LEU A 118 4.88 1.97 1.29
CA LEU A 118 6.31 2.02 0.96
C LEU A 118 6.53 2.51 -0.48
N LEU A 119 5.80 1.93 -1.44
CA LEU A 119 5.87 2.32 -2.85
C LEU A 119 5.47 3.79 -3.05
N LEU A 120 4.40 4.24 -2.41
CA LEU A 120 3.96 5.64 -2.45
C LEU A 120 5.07 6.57 -1.97
N PHE A 121 5.72 6.26 -0.84
CA PHE A 121 6.86 7.04 -0.35
C PHE A 121 8.00 7.11 -1.38
N PHE A 122 8.39 5.97 -1.97
CA PHE A 122 9.48 5.95 -2.96
C PHE A 122 9.13 6.71 -4.24
N VAL A 123 7.92 6.54 -4.76
CA VAL A 123 7.44 7.25 -5.95
C VAL A 123 7.42 8.77 -5.70
N LEU A 124 6.83 9.21 -4.58
CA LEU A 124 6.79 10.64 -4.24
C LEU A 124 8.19 11.21 -4.00
N ARG A 125 9.07 10.47 -3.32
CA ARG A 125 10.47 10.87 -3.12
C ARG A 125 11.17 11.05 -4.47
N GLN A 126 10.99 10.11 -5.39
CA GLN A 126 11.60 10.15 -6.71
C GLN A 126 11.10 11.34 -7.54
N MET A 127 9.80 11.62 -7.49
CA MET A 127 9.19 12.70 -8.28
C MET A 127 9.45 14.09 -7.72
N THR A 128 9.51 14.24 -6.39
CA THR A 128 9.55 15.56 -5.73
C THR A 128 10.91 15.92 -5.15
N SER A 129 11.81 14.94 -4.99
CA SER A 129 13.05 15.08 -4.23
C SER A 129 12.86 15.59 -2.79
N ALA A 130 11.64 15.55 -2.25
CA ALA A 130 11.30 16.08 -0.93
C ALA A 130 10.95 14.95 0.04
N VAL A 131 11.97 14.36 0.69
CA VAL A 131 11.83 13.17 1.54
C VAL A 131 10.79 13.36 2.65
N TRP A 132 10.89 14.44 3.43
CA TRP A 132 9.97 14.65 4.56
C TRP A 132 8.52 14.92 4.13
N LYS A 133 8.33 15.67 3.03
CA LYS A 133 6.99 15.89 2.48
C LYS A 133 6.38 14.59 1.98
N SER A 134 7.18 13.78 1.27
CA SER A 134 6.78 12.45 0.80
C SER A 134 6.45 11.53 1.98
N ALA A 135 7.24 11.59 3.05
CA ALA A 135 7.01 10.79 4.24
C ALA A 135 5.71 11.18 4.96
N ILE A 136 5.41 12.47 5.10
CA ILE A 136 4.15 12.94 5.70
C ILE A 136 2.95 12.43 4.89
N VAL A 137 2.98 12.56 3.56
CA VAL A 137 1.89 12.07 2.69
C VAL A 137 1.72 10.55 2.83
N ALA A 138 2.81 9.80 2.83
CA ALA A 138 2.77 8.35 3.02
C ALA A 138 2.27 7.95 4.42
N THR A 139 2.62 8.69 5.48
CA THR A 139 2.07 8.47 6.83
C THR A 139 0.56 8.68 6.85
N LEU A 140 0.07 9.77 6.25
CA LEU A 140 -1.37 10.05 6.17
C LEU A 140 -2.12 8.93 5.45
N PHE A 141 -1.55 8.43 4.35
CA PHE A 141 -2.09 7.27 3.65
C PHE A 141 -2.04 5.99 4.50
N ALA A 142 -0.96 5.78 5.26
CA ALA A 142 -0.79 4.60 6.11
C ALA A 142 -1.79 4.51 7.27
N ILE A 143 -2.33 5.63 7.75
CA ILE A 143 -3.33 5.67 8.84
C ILE A 143 -4.76 5.89 8.35
N HIS A 144 -4.94 6.15 7.05
CA HIS A 144 -6.27 6.40 6.49
C HIS A 144 -7.09 5.10 6.53
N PRO A 145 -8.28 5.09 7.17
CA PRO A 145 -9.12 3.91 7.18
C PRO A 145 -9.49 3.53 5.74
N LEU A 146 -9.24 2.28 5.39
CA LEU A 146 -9.53 1.67 4.09
C LEU A 146 -10.99 1.21 4.01
#